data_AF-A0A7L3MQZ3-F1
#
_entry.id   AF-A0A7L3MQZ3-F1
#
_cell.length_a   1.000
_cell.length_b   1.000
_cell.length_c   1.000
_cell.angle_alpha   90.00
_cell.angle_beta   90.00
_cell.angle_gamma   90.00
#
_symmetry.space_group_name_H-M   'P 1'
#
loop_
_entity.id
_entity.type
_entity.pdbx_description
1 polymer ?
#
loop_
_entity_poly.entity_id
_entity_poly.type
_entity_poly.pdbx_seq_one_letter_code
_entity_poly.pdbx_strand_id
1 'polypeptide(L)'
;INPGRMGTVTLELSLLAVALLCPATAMLRIGAFNIQAFGDTKMSNKEVAEIIINVLRRYDVVLVQEVRDSDLSAVTELMEQLNSASTSPYDYEISGPLGRENYKEMYLFIYRTDVVSVVDTYQYEDPQDVFSREPFILRVSAPSTKVKEFVLVPLHSAPHDAVAEIDALYDVYLAIINKWGTD
;
A
#
# COMPACT_ATOMS: atom_id res chain seq x y z
N ILE A 1 13.29 -54.06 -21.93
CA ILE A 1 13.25 -52.76 -21.23
C ILE A 1 14.11 -51.81 -22.03
N ASN A 2 13.49 -50.78 -22.64
CA ASN A 2 14.13 -49.99 -23.69
C ASN A 2 15.05 -48.93 -23.05
N PRO A 3 16.39 -48.94 -23.28
CA PRO A 3 17.34 -48.08 -22.56
C PRO A 3 17.09 -46.57 -22.78
N GLY A 4 16.43 -46.18 -23.88
CA GLY A 4 16.05 -44.80 -24.16
C GLY A 4 14.93 -44.24 -23.27
N ARG A 5 14.14 -45.09 -22.58
CA ARG A 5 13.02 -44.66 -21.71
C ARG A 5 13.48 -44.23 -20.32
N MET A 6 14.67 -44.69 -19.89
CA MET A 6 15.20 -44.40 -18.56
C MET A 6 15.94 -43.06 -18.51
N GLY A 7 16.56 -42.65 -19.62
CA GLY A 7 17.23 -41.35 -19.75
C GLY A 7 16.28 -40.16 -19.89
N THR A 8 15.09 -40.35 -20.46
CA THR A 8 14.05 -39.30 -20.54
C THR A 8 13.39 -39.05 -19.19
N VAL A 9 13.08 -40.12 -18.44
CA VAL A 9 12.47 -39.98 -17.10
C VAL A 9 13.40 -39.28 -16.11
N THR A 10 14.71 -39.56 -16.15
CA THR A 10 15.68 -38.87 -15.30
C THR A 10 15.86 -37.40 -15.68
N LEU A 11 15.82 -37.07 -16.98
CA LEU A 11 15.84 -35.67 -17.43
C LEU A 11 14.59 -34.92 -16.98
N GLU A 12 13.40 -35.52 -17.14
CA GLU A 12 12.12 -34.91 -16.73
C GLU A 12 12.03 -34.71 -15.21
N LEU A 13 12.48 -35.68 -14.41
CA LEU A 13 12.57 -35.54 -12.95
C LEU A 13 13.52 -34.41 -12.54
N SER A 14 14.64 -34.27 -13.25
CA SER A 14 15.63 -33.22 -13.00
C SER A 14 15.08 -31.83 -13.37
N LEU A 15 14.36 -31.72 -14.48
CA LEU A 15 13.67 -30.49 -14.90
C LEU A 15 12.58 -30.08 -13.91
N LEU A 16 11.80 -31.04 -13.39
CA LEU A 16 10.77 -30.79 -12.38
C LEU A 16 11.38 -30.32 -11.06
N ALA A 17 12.47 -30.94 -10.61
CA ALA A 17 13.21 -30.55 -9.41
C ALA A 17 13.84 -29.15 -9.54
N VAL A 18 14.39 -28.80 -10.70
CA VAL A 18 14.95 -27.46 -10.97
C VAL A 18 13.85 -26.39 -11.05
N ALA A 19 12.67 -26.70 -11.59
CA ALA A 19 11.52 -25.80 -11.58
C ALA A 19 10.95 -25.56 -10.17
N LEU A 20 10.97 -26.59 -9.30
CA LEU A 20 10.62 -26.51 -7.88
C LEU A 20 11.67 -25.73 -7.03
N LEU A 21 12.91 -25.63 -7.53
CA LEU A 21 14.01 -24.89 -6.90
C LEU A 21 14.10 -23.43 -7.33
N CYS A 22 13.27 -22.97 -8.28
CA CYS A 22 13.11 -21.54 -8.50
C CYS A 22 12.23 -21.01 -7.36
N PRO A 23 12.77 -20.22 -6.41
CA PRO A 23 11.90 -19.42 -5.57
C PRO A 23 11.12 -18.52 -6.53
N ALA A 24 9.82 -18.77 -6.68
CA ALA A 24 8.94 -17.79 -7.26
C ALA A 24 9.09 -16.55 -6.37
N THR A 25 9.83 -15.55 -6.85
CA THR A 25 9.89 -14.27 -6.16
C THR A 25 8.48 -13.76 -6.17
N ALA A 26 7.80 -13.81 -5.02
CA ALA A 26 6.45 -13.31 -4.89
C ALA A 26 6.49 -11.83 -5.32
N MET A 27 5.75 -11.52 -6.37
CA MET A 27 5.68 -10.17 -6.90
C MET A 27 4.81 -9.35 -5.94
N LEU A 28 5.46 -8.44 -5.20
CA LEU A 28 4.76 -7.49 -4.35
C LEU A 28 4.05 -6.44 -5.22
N ARG A 29 2.74 -6.31 -5.04
CA ARG A 29 1.91 -5.33 -5.75
C ARG A 29 1.59 -4.16 -4.85
N ILE A 30 2.12 -2.98 -5.21
CA ILE A 30 1.87 -1.73 -4.52
C ILE A 30 0.98 -0.84 -5.41
N GLY A 31 -0.03 -0.18 -4.82
CA GLY A 31 -0.92 0.73 -5.52
C GLY A 31 -1.14 2.05 -4.78
N ALA A 32 -1.57 3.07 -5.52
CA ALA A 32 -2.11 4.31 -4.97
C ALA A 32 -3.41 4.63 -5.71
N PHE A 33 -4.48 4.89 -4.97
CA PHE A 33 -5.82 5.08 -5.49
C PHE A 33 -6.48 6.27 -4.82
N ASN A 34 -6.62 7.38 -5.57
CA ASN A 34 -7.51 8.45 -5.17
C ASN A 34 -8.96 8.01 -5.43
N ILE A 35 -9.75 7.89 -4.36
CA ILE A 35 -11.17 7.60 -4.44
C ILE A 35 -11.91 8.88 -4.07
N GLN A 36 -12.29 9.66 -5.08
CA GLN A 36 -12.92 10.98 -4.93
C GLN A 36 -13.89 11.06 -3.75
N ALA A 37 -13.61 11.85 -2.70
CA ALA A 37 -14.44 11.96 -1.51
C ALA A 37 -14.95 10.60 -0.95
N PHE A 38 -14.03 9.67 -0.64
CA PHE A 38 -14.35 8.41 -0.01
C PHE A 38 -14.94 8.62 1.40
N GLY A 39 -16.01 7.91 1.73
CA GLY A 39 -16.72 8.00 3.01
C GLY A 39 -18.05 7.23 2.95
N ASP A 40 -18.92 7.41 3.95
CA ASP A 40 -20.15 6.62 4.14
C ASP A 40 -21.05 6.57 2.91
N THR A 41 -21.19 7.70 2.20
CA THR A 41 -22.04 7.77 1.00
C THR A 41 -21.56 6.78 -0.07
N LYS A 42 -20.25 6.57 -0.22
CA LYS A 42 -19.72 5.59 -1.16
C LYS A 42 -19.89 4.16 -0.68
N MET A 43 -19.60 3.90 0.59
CA MET A 43 -19.69 2.55 1.14
C MET A 43 -21.14 2.04 1.23
N SER A 44 -22.10 2.94 1.46
CA SER A 44 -23.53 2.61 1.42
C SER A 44 -24.07 2.23 0.02
N ASN A 45 -23.37 2.62 -1.06
CA ASN A 45 -23.71 2.20 -2.41
C ASN A 45 -23.02 0.87 -2.73
N LYS A 46 -23.80 -0.21 -2.71
CA LYS A 46 -23.30 -1.59 -2.89
C LYS A 46 -22.48 -1.80 -4.16
N GLU A 47 -22.92 -1.27 -5.30
CA GLU A 47 -22.22 -1.45 -6.58
C GLU A 47 -20.86 -0.72 -6.55
N VAL A 48 -20.82 0.48 -5.98
CA VAL A 48 -19.59 1.27 -5.83
C VAL A 48 -18.63 0.60 -4.83
N ALA A 49 -19.13 0.18 -3.68
CA ALA A 49 -18.35 -0.52 -2.66
C ALA A 49 -17.73 -1.81 -3.22
N GLU A 50 -18.50 -2.61 -3.96
CA GLU A 50 -18.01 -3.83 -4.61
C GLU A 50 -16.87 -3.55 -5.59
N ILE A 51 -16.98 -2.48 -6.40
CA ILE A 51 -15.90 -2.06 -7.31
C ILE A 51 -14.65 -1.67 -6.52
N ILE A 52 -14.80 -0.86 -5.47
CA ILE A 52 -13.69 -0.43 -4.62
C ILE A 52 -12.96 -1.65 -4.05
N ILE A 53 -13.71 -2.59 -3.43
CA ILE A 53 -13.16 -3.82 -2.86
C ILE A 53 -12.42 -4.64 -3.93
N ASN A 54 -13.01 -4.82 -5.11
CA ASN A 54 -12.40 -5.58 -6.20
C ASN A 54 -11.10 -4.94 -6.71
N VAL A 55 -10.98 -3.61 -6.67
CA VAL A 55 -9.73 -2.90 -6.99
C VAL A 55 -8.70 -3.13 -5.88
N LEU A 56 -9.05 -2.88 -4.61
CA LEU A 56 -8.13 -2.95 -3.47
C LEU A 56 -7.56 -4.36 -3.28
N ARG A 57 -8.37 -5.40 -3.48
CA ARG A 57 -7.95 -6.81 -3.35
C ARG A 57 -6.81 -7.24 -4.27
N ARG A 58 -6.48 -6.44 -5.28
CA ARG A 58 -5.43 -6.74 -6.25
C ARG A 58 -4.02 -6.44 -5.71
N TYR A 59 -3.92 -5.66 -4.64
CA TYR A 59 -2.68 -5.14 -4.09
C TYR A 59 -2.32 -5.82 -2.76
N ASP A 60 -1.03 -5.87 -2.49
CA ASP A 60 -0.49 -6.31 -1.20
C ASP A 60 -0.30 -5.12 -0.25
N VAL A 61 -0.04 -3.93 -0.81
CA VAL A 61 -0.08 -2.63 -0.11
C VAL A 61 -0.76 -1.61 -1.03
N VAL A 62 -1.73 -0.86 -0.53
CA VAL A 62 -2.40 0.19 -1.31
C VAL A 62 -2.64 1.42 -0.46
N LEU A 63 -2.27 2.58 -1.00
CA LEU A 63 -2.65 3.89 -0.47
C LEU A 63 -4.02 4.29 -1.05
N VAL A 64 -4.96 4.66 -0.19
CA VAL A 64 -6.21 5.34 -0.54
C VAL A 64 -6.10 6.81 -0.15
N GLN A 65 -6.42 7.69 -1.10
CA GLN A 65 -6.46 9.15 -0.91
C GLN A 65 -7.90 9.67 -0.99
N GLU A 66 -8.11 10.91 -0.52
CA GLU A 66 -9.42 11.56 -0.35
C GLU A 66 -10.37 10.83 0.62
N VAL A 67 -9.82 10.19 1.66
CA VAL A 67 -10.64 9.61 2.73
C VAL A 67 -11.22 10.74 3.58
N ARG A 68 -12.55 10.81 3.66
CA ARG A 68 -13.32 11.82 4.40
C ARG A 68 -14.27 11.12 5.36
N ASP A 69 -13.70 10.63 6.44
CA ASP A 69 -14.35 9.66 7.34
C ASP A 69 -13.89 9.85 8.80
N SER A 70 -14.18 11.00 9.40
CA SER A 70 -13.58 11.42 10.68
C SER A 70 -13.88 10.50 11.88
N ASP A 71 -14.96 9.73 11.81
CA ASP A 71 -15.38 8.75 12.81
C ASP A 71 -15.08 7.30 12.42
N LEU A 72 -14.39 7.10 11.28
CA LEU A 72 -13.92 5.82 10.76
C LEU A 72 -15.03 4.81 10.40
N SER A 73 -16.28 5.23 10.26
CA SER A 73 -17.39 4.32 9.93
C SER A 73 -17.21 3.69 8.55
N ALA A 74 -16.88 4.48 7.53
CA ALA A 74 -16.69 3.99 6.17
C ALA A 74 -15.43 3.12 6.03
N VAL A 75 -14.34 3.47 6.74
CA VAL A 75 -13.11 2.67 6.78
C VAL A 75 -13.37 1.34 7.48
N THR A 76 -14.12 1.34 8.58
CA THR A 76 -14.50 0.10 9.28
C THR A 76 -15.32 -0.81 8.38
N GLU A 77 -16.36 -0.28 7.74
CA GLU A 77 -17.19 -1.03 6.78
C GLU A 77 -16.37 -1.56 5.59
N LEU A 78 -15.46 -0.74 5.06
CA LEU A 78 -14.55 -1.16 3.98
C LEU A 78 -13.68 -2.34 4.39
N MET A 79 -13.06 -2.27 5.56
CA MET A 79 -12.14 -3.31 6.04
C MET A 79 -12.90 -4.61 6.37
N GLU A 80 -14.11 -4.54 6.90
CA GLU A 80 -14.97 -5.70 7.13
C GLU A 80 -15.34 -6.40 5.81
N GLN A 81 -15.80 -5.64 4.81
CA GLN A 81 -16.17 -6.20 3.51
C GLN A 81 -14.94 -6.72 2.74
N LEU A 82 -13.81 -6.00 2.79
CA LEU A 82 -12.55 -6.40 2.16
C LEU A 82 -12.02 -7.72 2.73
N ASN A 83 -11.98 -7.84 4.04
CA ASN A 83 -11.54 -9.06 4.72
C ASN A 83 -12.52 -10.23 4.51
N SER A 84 -13.83 -9.95 4.51
CA SER A 84 -14.85 -10.99 4.21
C SER A 84 -14.74 -11.53 2.78
N ALA A 85 -14.34 -10.68 1.83
CA ALA A 85 -14.21 -11.06 0.43
C ALA A 85 -12.86 -11.75 0.13
N SER A 86 -11.83 -11.57 0.97
CA SER A 86 -10.44 -12.00 0.72
C SER A 86 -10.07 -13.29 1.44
N THR A 87 -9.11 -14.04 0.90
CA THR A 87 -8.46 -15.16 1.58
C THR A 87 -7.24 -14.72 2.41
N SER A 88 -6.62 -13.59 2.05
CA SER A 88 -5.53 -12.98 2.81
C SER A 88 -6.10 -11.93 3.78
N PRO A 89 -5.62 -11.88 5.03
CA PRO A 89 -5.99 -10.86 6.00
C PRO A 89 -5.41 -9.50 5.62
N TYR A 90 -6.23 -8.46 5.67
CA TYR A 90 -5.82 -7.07 5.54
C TYR A 90 -5.93 -6.35 6.87
N ASP A 91 -4.98 -5.44 7.08
CA ASP A 91 -4.96 -4.46 8.15
C ASP A 91 -4.64 -3.09 7.56
N TYR A 92 -4.69 -2.03 8.38
CA TYR A 92 -4.54 -0.66 7.89
C TYR A 92 -3.82 0.28 8.87
N GLU A 93 -3.21 1.32 8.29
CA GLU A 93 -2.70 2.48 9.00
C GLU A 93 -3.35 3.73 8.40
N ILE A 94 -3.82 4.65 9.24
CA ILE A 94 -4.53 5.85 8.79
C ILE A 94 -3.96 7.10 9.47
N SER A 95 -3.86 8.19 8.71
CA SER A 95 -3.47 9.50 9.25
C SER A 95 -4.62 10.13 10.06
N GLY A 96 -4.29 11.19 10.81
CA GLY A 96 -5.32 12.14 11.23
C GLY A 96 -5.89 12.94 10.04
N PRO A 97 -6.92 13.78 10.26
CA PRO A 97 -7.44 14.69 9.24
C PRO A 97 -6.43 15.78 8.87
N LEU A 98 -6.09 15.89 7.59
CA LEU A 98 -5.10 16.83 7.03
C LEU A 98 -5.77 17.79 6.03
N GLY A 99 -5.26 19.02 5.93
CA GLY A 99 -5.85 20.09 5.12
C GLY A 99 -5.64 21.45 5.76
N ARG A 100 -5.54 22.54 4.99
CA ARG A 100 -5.47 23.91 5.55
C ARG A 100 -6.84 24.49 5.93
N GLU A 101 -7.89 24.16 5.19
CA GLU A 101 -9.24 24.72 5.37
C GLU A 101 -10.23 23.74 6.03
N ASN A 102 -11.53 23.99 5.87
CA ASN A 102 -12.62 23.13 6.37
C ASN A 102 -12.68 21.77 5.67
N TYR A 103 -12.10 21.68 4.48
CA TYR A 103 -12.02 20.45 3.72
C TYR A 103 -10.78 19.67 4.16
N LYS A 104 -11.00 18.62 4.95
CA LYS A 104 -9.96 17.70 5.44
C LYS A 104 -10.08 16.33 4.79
N GLU A 105 -8.93 15.70 4.57
CA GLU A 105 -8.79 14.35 4.04
C GLU A 105 -7.81 13.56 4.89
N MET A 106 -7.85 12.24 4.79
CA MET A 106 -6.89 11.33 5.43
C MET A 106 -6.20 10.47 4.38
N TYR A 107 -4.96 10.06 4.68
CA TYR A 107 -4.29 8.98 3.97
C TYR A 107 -4.58 7.67 4.67
N LEU A 108 -4.97 6.65 3.90
CA LEU A 108 -5.23 5.31 4.39
C LEU A 108 -4.34 4.31 3.66
N PHE A 109 -3.40 3.68 4.37
CA PHE A 109 -2.69 2.52 3.87
C PHE A 109 -3.44 1.25 4.26
N ILE A 110 -3.69 0.39 3.30
CA ILE A 110 -4.26 -0.95 3.51
C ILE A 110 -3.22 -1.95 3.04
N TYR A 111 -2.94 -2.98 3.84
CA TYR A 111 -1.90 -3.96 3.53
C TYR A 111 -2.26 -5.36 3.97
N ARG A 112 -1.71 -6.35 3.26
CA ARG A 112 -1.84 -7.78 3.59
C ARG A 112 -0.85 -8.18 4.67
N THR A 113 -1.34 -8.64 5.81
CA THR A 113 -0.49 -8.95 6.97
C THR A 113 0.28 -10.27 6.83
N ASP A 114 -0.10 -11.12 5.87
CA ASP A 114 0.63 -12.32 5.47
C ASP A 114 1.73 -12.04 4.43
N VAL A 115 1.81 -10.82 3.88
CA VAL A 115 2.80 -10.44 2.85
C VAL A 115 3.80 -9.42 3.38
N VAL A 116 3.35 -8.44 4.15
CA VAL A 116 4.19 -7.37 4.70
C VAL A 116 3.89 -7.11 6.17
N SER A 117 4.78 -6.40 6.85
CA SER A 117 4.54 -5.88 8.20
C SER A 117 4.90 -4.41 8.26
N VAL A 118 4.08 -3.61 8.94
CA VAL A 118 4.39 -2.21 9.25
C VAL A 118 5.46 -2.18 10.33
N VAL A 119 6.55 -1.47 10.06
CA VAL A 119 7.67 -1.30 10.99
C VAL A 119 7.49 -0.04 11.82
N ASP A 120 7.10 1.05 11.16
CA ASP A 120 6.92 2.36 11.78
C ASP A 120 6.05 3.26 10.88
N THR A 121 5.43 4.28 11.47
CA THR A 121 4.71 5.34 10.76
C THR A 121 5.29 6.70 11.15
N TYR A 122 5.18 7.67 10.25
CA TYR A 122 5.66 9.02 10.52
C TYR A 122 4.84 10.06 9.78
N GLN A 123 4.11 10.89 10.52
CA GLN A 123 3.51 12.10 9.96
C GLN A 123 4.62 13.14 9.80
N TYR A 124 4.92 13.55 8.56
CA TYR A 124 5.95 14.57 8.32
C TYR A 124 5.59 15.86 9.04
N GLU A 125 6.55 16.41 9.79
CA GLU A 125 6.40 17.71 10.45
C GLU A 125 6.70 18.81 9.44
N ASP A 126 5.69 19.64 9.16
CA ASP A 126 5.78 20.72 8.17
C ASP A 126 5.67 22.11 8.84
N PRO A 127 6.72 22.57 9.54
CA PRO A 127 6.68 23.86 10.23
C PRO A 127 6.63 25.06 9.28
N GLN A 128 6.89 24.86 7.99
CA GLN A 128 6.81 25.90 6.96
C GLN A 128 5.45 25.91 6.25
N ASP A 129 4.53 24.99 6.60
CA ASP A 129 3.19 24.86 6.00
C ASP A 129 3.27 24.82 4.47
N VAL A 130 4.18 24.01 3.91
CA VAL A 130 4.36 23.84 2.46
C VAL A 130 3.31 22.90 1.87
N PHE A 131 2.96 21.84 2.57
CA PHE A 131 1.99 20.83 2.15
C PHE A 131 0.59 21.18 2.63
N SER A 132 -0.38 21.14 1.71
CA SER A 132 -1.79 21.22 2.09
C SER A 132 -2.25 20.01 2.90
N ARG A 133 -1.63 18.86 2.66
CA ARG A 133 -1.84 17.58 3.37
C ARG A 133 -0.48 16.94 3.58
N GLU A 134 0.05 17.09 4.78
CA GLU A 134 1.38 16.64 5.18
C GLU A 134 1.55 15.13 4.92
N PRO A 135 2.67 14.67 4.34
CA PRO A 135 2.85 13.24 4.05
C PRO A 135 2.76 12.35 5.30
N PHE A 136 1.87 11.35 5.27
CA PHE A 136 1.80 10.28 6.27
C PHE A 136 2.62 9.08 5.82
N ILE A 137 3.83 8.92 6.33
CA ILE A 137 4.84 8.01 5.79
C ILE A 137 4.73 6.64 6.44
N LEU A 138 4.85 5.57 5.64
CA LEU A 138 4.79 4.18 6.08
C LEU A 138 6.12 3.47 5.82
N ARG A 139 6.75 2.93 6.87
CA ARG A 139 7.92 2.02 6.74
C ARG A 139 7.44 0.58 6.80
N VAL A 140 7.81 -0.21 5.81
CA VAL A 140 7.29 -1.55 5.60
C VAL A 140 8.43 -2.57 5.49
N SER A 141 8.25 -3.72 6.13
CA SER A 141 9.08 -4.92 5.92
C SER A 141 8.39 -5.87 4.95
N ALA A 142 9.12 -6.34 3.95
CA ALA A 142 8.67 -7.26 2.91
C ALA A 142 9.71 -8.37 2.69
N PRO A 143 9.79 -9.36 3.60
CA PRO A 143 10.88 -10.33 3.64
C PRO A 143 10.94 -11.25 2.41
N SER A 144 9.85 -11.39 1.67
CA SER A 144 9.75 -12.20 0.44
C SER A 144 10.35 -11.51 -0.79
N THR A 145 10.62 -10.20 -0.74
CA THR A 145 11.14 -9.43 -1.89
C THR A 145 12.66 -9.27 -1.82
N LYS A 146 13.28 -8.67 -2.85
CA LYS A 146 14.73 -8.33 -2.80
C LYS A 146 15.01 -7.18 -1.82
N VAL A 147 14.12 -6.20 -1.75
CA VAL A 147 14.21 -5.04 -0.86
C VAL A 147 13.46 -5.39 0.42
N LYS A 148 14.19 -5.81 1.45
CA LYS A 148 13.59 -6.38 2.67
C LYS A 148 12.81 -5.36 3.49
N GLU A 149 13.19 -4.10 3.41
CA GLU A 149 12.46 -2.98 4.02
C GLU A 149 12.51 -1.78 3.07
N PHE A 150 11.42 -1.03 3.01
CA PHE A 150 11.32 0.20 2.22
C PHE A 150 10.31 1.16 2.84
N VAL A 151 10.30 2.39 2.35
CA VAL A 151 9.45 3.47 2.83
C VAL A 151 8.50 3.93 1.72
N LEU A 152 7.24 4.17 2.06
CA LEU A 152 6.23 4.74 1.18
C LEU A 152 5.87 6.14 1.67
N VAL A 153 5.96 7.12 0.77
CA VAL A 153 5.64 8.53 1.04
C VAL A 153 4.45 8.92 0.17
N PRO A 154 3.25 9.11 0.73
CA PRO A 154 2.09 9.54 -0.03
C PRO A 154 2.12 11.06 -0.25
N LEU A 155 1.63 11.49 -1.41
CA LEU A 155 1.30 12.89 -1.66
C LEU A 155 0.04 12.97 -2.52
N HIS A 156 -1.02 13.54 -1.95
CA HIS A 156 -2.16 14.07 -2.70
C HIS A 156 -1.97 15.58 -2.83
N SER A 157 -1.28 16.03 -3.88
CA SER A 157 -0.86 17.43 -3.96
C SER A 157 -2.01 18.40 -4.20
N ALA A 158 -2.01 19.59 -3.59
CA ALA A 158 -2.94 20.64 -3.97
C ALA A 158 -2.67 21.11 -5.41
N PRO A 159 -3.67 21.14 -6.31
CA PRO A 159 -3.41 21.44 -7.73
C PRO A 159 -2.73 22.78 -8.01
N HIS A 160 -2.98 23.79 -7.17
CA HIS A 160 -2.38 25.12 -7.30
C HIS A 160 -0.95 25.22 -6.75
N ASP A 161 -0.60 24.35 -5.81
CA ASP A 161 0.72 24.31 -5.15
C ASP A 161 1.56 23.09 -5.58
N ALA A 162 1.08 22.31 -6.54
CA ALA A 162 1.63 21.00 -6.86
C ALA A 162 3.14 21.01 -7.16
N VAL A 163 3.64 22.03 -7.84
CA VAL A 163 5.08 22.18 -8.12
C VAL A 163 5.88 22.32 -6.82
N ALA A 164 5.41 23.18 -5.90
CA ALA A 164 6.09 23.43 -4.63
C ALA A 164 6.01 22.19 -3.70
N GLU A 165 4.84 21.57 -3.61
CA GLU A 165 4.66 20.37 -2.79
C GLU A 165 5.48 19.17 -3.32
N ILE A 166 5.56 18.99 -4.64
CA ILE A 166 6.39 17.91 -5.23
C ILE A 166 7.88 18.19 -5.00
N ASP A 167 8.34 19.43 -5.15
CA ASP A 167 9.73 19.82 -4.88
C ASP A 167 10.10 19.55 -3.41
N ALA A 168 9.21 19.90 -2.48
CA ALA A 168 9.37 19.67 -1.05
C ALA A 168 9.44 18.18 -0.64
N LEU A 169 9.05 17.23 -1.51
CA LEU A 169 9.27 15.81 -1.24
C LEU A 169 10.76 15.45 -1.12
N TYR A 170 11.66 16.27 -1.67
CA TYR A 170 13.10 16.11 -1.46
C TYR A 170 13.47 16.28 0.03
N ASP A 171 12.92 17.29 0.70
CA ASP A 171 13.16 17.51 2.14
C ASP A 171 12.57 16.38 2.98
N VAL A 172 11.41 15.85 2.57
CA VAL A 172 10.79 14.67 3.19
C VAL A 172 11.70 13.44 3.07
N TYR A 173 12.29 13.21 1.89
CA TYR A 173 13.26 12.14 1.68
C TYR A 173 14.50 12.29 2.59
N LEU A 174 15.06 13.49 2.70
CA LEU A 174 16.19 13.75 3.60
C LEU A 174 15.83 13.53 5.08
N ALA A 175 14.62 13.93 5.50
CA ALA A 175 14.12 13.70 6.85
C ALA A 175 13.98 12.20 7.16
N ILE A 176 13.51 11.41 6.18
CA ILE A 176 13.41 9.94 6.28
C ILE A 176 14.78 9.31 6.46
N ILE A 177 15.78 9.69 5.65
CA ILE A 177 17.15 9.21 5.80
C ILE A 177 17.67 9.52 7.21
N ASN A 178 17.46 10.75 7.69
CA ASN A 178 17.92 11.15 9.01
C ASN A 178 17.23 10.35 10.13
N LYS A 179 15.92 10.14 10.02
CA LYS A 179 15.10 9.45 11.03
C LYS A 179 15.41 7.96 11.12
N TRP A 180 15.57 7.29 9.98
CA TRP A 180 15.62 5.81 9.92
C TRP A 180 16.95 5.23 9.42
N GLY A 181 17.88 6.07 8.96
CA GLY A 181 19.20 5.63 8.48
C GLY A 181 19.12 4.76 7.22
N THR A 182 18.13 4.99 6.36
CA THR A 182 17.86 4.22 5.14
C THR A 182 18.39 4.96 3.91
N ASP A 183 19.54 4.54 3.35
CA ASP A 183 20.09 4.98 2.05
C ASP A 183 20.28 3.75 1.13
#